data_AF-A0A316HKC6-F1
#
_entry.id   AF-A0A316HKC6-F1
#
_cell.length_a   1.000
_cell.length_b   1.000
_cell.length_c   1.000
_cell.angle_alpha   90.00
_cell.angle_beta   90.00
_cell.angle_gamma   90.00
#
_symmetry.space_group_name_H-M   'P 1'
#
loop_
_entity.id
_entity.type
_entity.pdbx_description
1 polymer ?
#
loop_
_entity_poly.entity_id
_entity_poly.type
_entity_poly.pdbx_seq_one_letter_code
_entity_poly.pdbx_strand_id
1 'polypeptide(L)'
;MNQDQRDAMPTPARPATSPLVLAACWAGREPAERLTRGERDLLFFDLWRRGWSDLEIAVHMKESTYTTCRIRERLGLEARRPSQEAA
;
A
#
# COMPACT_ATOMS: atom_id res chain seq x y z
N MET A 1 34.20 -29.80 -19.78
CA MET A 1 33.79 -29.39 -18.42
C MET A 1 33.11 -28.04 -18.56
N ASN A 2 31.78 -28.00 -18.44
CA ASN A 2 30.97 -26.82 -18.80
C ASN A 2 30.90 -25.83 -17.63
N GLN A 3 31.31 -24.59 -17.90
CA GLN A 3 31.10 -23.41 -17.05
C GLN A 3 29.71 -22.83 -17.35
N ASP A 4 28.66 -23.44 -16.80
CA ASP A 4 27.28 -22.96 -16.99
C ASP A 4 26.47 -23.02 -15.69
N GLN A 5 27.07 -22.58 -14.58
CA GLN A 5 26.36 -22.34 -13.33
C GLN A 5 26.61 -20.91 -12.85
N ARG A 6 26.01 -19.95 -13.56
CA ARG A 6 25.54 -18.74 -12.90
C ARG A 6 24.11 -19.02 -12.46
N ASP A 7 23.99 -19.83 -11.40
CA ASP A 7 22.74 -19.97 -10.68
C ASP A 7 22.29 -18.56 -10.29
N ALA A 8 21.21 -18.11 -10.93
CA ALA A 8 20.56 -16.86 -10.63
C ALA A 8 20.23 -16.86 -9.14
N MET A 9 21.00 -16.10 -8.36
CA MET A 9 20.75 -15.91 -6.94
C MET A 9 19.31 -15.39 -6.83
N PRO A 10 18.39 -16.08 -6.12
CA PRO A 10 17.05 -15.56 -5.94
C PRO A 10 17.19 -14.22 -5.24
N THR A 11 16.74 -13.14 -5.90
CA THR A 11 16.66 -11.81 -5.30
C THR A 11 15.95 -11.97 -3.96
N PRO A 12 16.58 -11.65 -2.81
CA PRO A 12 15.92 -11.84 -1.54
C PRO A 12 14.63 -11.02 -1.57
N ALA A 13 13.50 -11.70 -1.41
CA ALA A 13 12.22 -11.04 -1.19
C ALA A 13 12.43 -10.06 -0.04
N ARG A 14 12.16 -8.77 -0.27
CA ARG A 14 12.36 -7.72 0.74
C ARG A 14 11.69 -8.19 2.04
N PRO A 15 12.42 -8.21 3.17
CA PRO A 15 11.85 -8.70 4.42
C PRO A 15 10.61 -7.89 4.76
N ALA A 16 9.60 -8.57 5.31
CA ALA A 16 8.36 -7.95 5.74
C ALA A 16 8.64 -6.79 6.70
N THR A 17 7.80 -5.76 6.65
CA THR A 17 7.95 -4.60 7.53
C THR A 17 7.76 -5.03 8.98
N SER A 18 8.52 -4.43 9.91
CA SER A 18 8.37 -4.72 11.35
C SER A 18 6.90 -4.58 11.79
N PRO A 19 6.35 -5.51 12.60
CA PRO A 19 4.95 -5.47 13.04
C PRO A 19 4.55 -4.14 13.70
N LEU A 20 5.48 -3.48 14.39
CA LEU A 20 5.23 -2.17 15.01
C LEU A 20 4.98 -1.08 13.96
N VAL A 21 5.77 -1.06 12.88
CA VAL A 21 5.60 -0.10 11.78
C VAL A 21 4.34 -0.43 11.00
N LEU A 22 4.06 -1.72 10.75
CA LEU A 22 2.82 -2.18 10.13
C LEU A 22 1.60 -1.64 10.90
N ALA A 23 1.55 -1.88 12.22
CA ALA A 23 0.46 -1.40 13.07
C ALA A 23 0.35 0.14 13.11
N ALA A 24 1.47 0.86 13.07
CA ALA A 24 1.47 2.32 13.04
C ALA A 24 0.90 2.88 11.72
N CYS A 25 1.22 2.26 10.58
CA CYS A 25 0.64 2.63 9.28
C CYS A 25 -0.85 2.28 9.20
N TRP A 26 -1.27 1.11 9.71
CA TRP A 26 -2.70 0.75 9.76
C TRP A 26 -3.51 1.71 10.62
N ALA A 27 -2.90 2.27 11.67
CA ALA A 27 -3.52 3.29 12.51
C ALA A 27 -3.39 4.72 11.96
N GLY A 28 -2.81 4.94 10.78
CA GLY A 28 -2.63 6.26 10.18
C GLY A 28 -1.60 7.16 10.88
N ARG A 29 -0.78 6.59 11.79
CA ARG A 29 0.23 7.36 12.54
C ARG A 29 1.50 7.58 11.74
N GLU A 30 1.91 6.60 10.94
CA GLU A 30 3.12 6.65 10.10
C GLU A 30 2.76 6.63 8.61
N PRO A 31 3.59 7.23 7.73
CA PRO A 31 3.38 7.19 6.28
C PRO A 31 3.45 5.77 5.72
N ALA A 32 2.62 5.49 4.71
CA ALA A 32 2.55 4.16 4.09
C ALA A 32 3.80 3.82 3.26
N GLU A 33 4.63 4.78 2.85
CA GLU A 33 5.89 4.54 2.13
C GLU A 33 6.90 3.70 2.93
N ARG A 34 6.72 3.60 4.25
CA ARG A 34 7.51 2.72 5.12
C ARG A 34 7.20 1.24 4.88
N LEU A 35 6.03 0.94 4.35
CA LEU A 35 5.58 -0.40 4.04
C LEU A 35 6.17 -0.88 2.70
N THR A 36 6.24 -2.19 2.53
CA THR A 36 6.45 -2.78 1.22
C THR A 36 5.27 -2.48 0.29
N ARG A 37 5.47 -2.64 -1.02
CA ARG A 37 4.39 -2.44 -2.00
C ARG A 37 3.18 -3.34 -1.73
N GLY A 38 3.40 -4.61 -1.38
CA GLY A 38 2.31 -5.55 -1.09
C GLY A 38 1.54 -5.17 0.17
N GLU A 39 2.23 -4.72 1.22
CA GLU A 39 1.58 -4.23 2.44
C GLU A 39 0.78 -2.95 2.20
N ARG A 40 1.27 -2.03 1.34
CA ARG A 40 0.49 -0.85 0.92
C ARG A 40 -0.79 -1.23 0.17
N ASP A 41 -0.68 -2.19 -0.75
CA ASP A 41 -1.83 -2.70 -1.51
C ASP A 41 -2.88 -3.31 -0.55
N LEU A 42 -2.45 -4.02 0.49
CA LEU A 42 -3.33 -4.58 1.53
C LEU A 42 -3.97 -3.49 2.41
N LEU A 43 -3.20 -2.50 2.87
CA LEU A 43 -3.73 -1.38 3.65
C LEU A 43 -4.78 -0.60 2.85
N PHE A 44 -4.47 -0.27 1.60
CA PHE A 44 -5.40 0.40 0.69
C PHE A 44 -6.70 -0.40 0.59
N PHE A 45 -6.60 -1.70 0.28
CA PHE A 45 -7.77 -2.55 0.10
C PHE A 45 -8.64 -2.61 1.36
N ASP A 46 -8.03 -2.70 2.55
CA ASP A 46 -8.78 -2.72 3.80
C ASP A 46 -9.53 -1.40 4.05
N LEU A 47 -8.92 -0.24 3.78
CA LEU A 47 -9.58 1.06 3.91
C LEU A 47 -10.70 1.24 2.87
N TRP A 48 -10.45 0.87 1.61
CA TRP A 48 -11.48 0.88 0.56
C TRP A 48 -12.66 -0.03 0.92
N ARG A 49 -12.39 -1.22 1.47
CA ARG A 49 -13.42 -2.17 1.92
C ARG A 49 -14.27 -1.58 3.05
N ARG A 50 -13.69 -0.74 3.91
CA ARG A 50 -14.40 0.02 4.97
C ARG A 50 -15.22 1.19 4.42
N GLY A 51 -15.20 1.43 3.12
CA GLY A 51 -16.01 2.48 2.49
C GLY A 51 -15.27 3.75 2.14
N TRP A 52 -13.97 3.84 2.43
CA TRP A 52 -13.23 5.09 2.33
C TRP A 52 -12.99 5.47 0.86
N SER A 53 -13.04 6.77 0.59
CA SER A 53 -12.70 7.40 -0.68
C SER A 53 -11.19 7.52 -0.89
N ASP A 54 -10.78 7.77 -2.13
CA ASP A 54 -9.37 7.97 -2.47
C ASP A 54 -8.75 9.14 -1.67
N LEU A 55 -9.54 10.17 -1.35
CA LEU A 55 -9.07 11.30 -0.56
C LEU A 55 -8.83 10.90 0.91
N GLU A 56 -9.79 10.22 1.53
CA GLU A 56 -9.66 9.77 2.93
C GLU A 56 -8.50 8.77 3.07
N ILE A 57 -8.36 7.87 2.11
CA ILE A 57 -7.25 6.90 2.06
C ILE A 57 -5.91 7.62 1.90
N ALA A 58 -5.82 8.60 1.00
CA ALA A 58 -4.59 9.37 0.80
C ALA A 58 -4.15 10.08 2.08
N VAL A 59 -5.09 10.72 2.77
CA VAL A 59 -4.84 11.39 4.05
C VAL A 59 -4.36 10.39 5.11
N HIS A 60 -5.01 9.23 5.24
CA HIS A 60 -4.64 8.20 6.21
C HIS A 60 -3.27 7.59 5.95
N MET A 61 -2.99 7.29 4.69
CA MET A 61 -1.71 6.73 4.24
C MET A 61 -0.60 7.79 4.22
N LYS A 62 -0.95 9.07 4.36
CA LYS A 62 -0.06 10.23 4.21
C LYS A 62 0.62 10.27 2.83
N GLU A 63 -0.07 9.78 1.82
CA GLU A 63 0.36 9.78 0.42
C GLU A 63 -0.47 10.82 -0.38
N SER A 64 -0.03 11.12 -1.60
CA SER A 64 -0.83 11.96 -2.50
C SER A 64 -2.05 11.21 -3.04
N THR A 65 -3.14 11.93 -3.30
CA THR A 65 -4.34 11.37 -3.97
C THR A 65 -4.02 10.75 -5.32
N TYR A 66 -3.03 11.30 -6.04
CA TYR A 66 -2.52 10.71 -7.28
C TYR A 66 -1.97 9.29 -7.07
N THR A 67 -1.12 9.10 -6.05
CA THR A 67 -0.55 7.78 -5.71
C THR A 67 -1.66 6.80 -5.34
N THR A 68 -2.61 7.25 -4.52
CA THR A 68 -3.77 6.47 -4.09
C THR A 68 -4.63 6.03 -5.27
N CYS A 69 -4.93 6.92 -6.23
CA CYS A 69 -5.63 6.57 -7.48
C CYS A 69 -4.89 5.50 -8.28
N ARG A 70 -3.55 5.58 -8.38
CA ARG A 70 -2.75 4.58 -9.11
C ARG A 70 -2.77 3.21 -8.43
N ILE A 71 -2.78 3.17 -7.10
CA ILE A 71 -2.96 1.92 -6.34
C ILE A 71 -4.35 1.35 -6.60
N ARG A 72 -5.39 2.19 -6.55
CA ARG A 72 -6.77 1.79 -6.83
C ARG A 72 -6.93 1.17 -8.22
N GLU A 73 -6.43 1.86 -9.25
CA GLU A 73 -6.43 1.40 -10.64
C GLU A 73 -5.72 0.06 -10.79
N ARG A 74 -4.55 -0.08 -10.16
CA ARG A 74 -3.78 -1.32 -10.18
C ARG A 74 -4.53 -2.48 -9.52
N LEU A 75 -5.29 -2.21 -8.47
CA LEU A 75 -6.12 -3.20 -7.77
C LEU A 75 -7.45 -3.46 -8.48
N GLY A 76 -7.77 -2.74 -9.56
CA GLY A 76 -9.03 -2.89 -10.30
C GLY A 76 -10.26 -2.47 -9.48
N LEU A 77 -10.11 -1.50 -8.57
CA LEU A 77 -11.16 -1.07 -7.66
C LEU A 77 -11.89 0.18 -8.18
N GLU A 78 -13.20 0.22 -7.93
CA GLU A 78 -14.04 1.37 -8.27
C GLU A 78 -13.77 2.58 -7.38
N ALA A 79 -13.80 3.76 -7.98
CA ALA A 79 -13.66 5.02 -7.24
C ALA A 79 -14.88 5.27 -6.35
N ARG A 80 -14.63 5.69 -5.10
CA ARG A 80 -15.67 6.07 -4.15
C ARG A 80 -15.69 7.59 -3.98
N ARG A 81 -16.88 8.16 -3.88
CA ARG A 81 -17.06 9.59 -3.58
C ARG A 81 -16.66 9.85 -2.12
N PRO A 82 -16.03 11.00 -1.81
CA PRO A 82 -15.74 11.37 -0.43
C PRO A 82 -17.04 11.48 0.36
N SER A 83 -17.00 10.98 1.60
CA SER A 83 -18.09 11.15 2.56
C SER A 83 -18.31 12.65 2.76
N GLN A 84 -19.52 13.13 2.52
CA GLN A 84 -19.84 14.57 2.54
C GLN A 84 -19.83 15.19 3.96
N GLU A 85 -19.25 14.50 4.94
CA GLU A 85 -19.32 14.81 6.39
C GLU A 85 -18.09 15.55 6.95
N ALA A 86 -17.11 15.93 6.12
CA ALA A 86 -15.99 16.75 6.56
C ALA A 86 -16.09 18.17 5.94
N ALA A 87 -17.05 18.96 6.41
CA ALA A 87 -17.14 20.40 6.18
C ALA A 87 -17.42 21.13 7.50
#